data_AF-A0A843HJ46-F1
#
_entry.id   AF-A0A843HJ46-F1
#
_cell.length_a   1.000
_cell.length_b   1.000
_cell.length_c   1.000
_cell.angle_alpha   90.00
_cell.angle_beta   90.00
_cell.angle_gamma   90.00
#
_symmetry.space_group_name_H-M   'P 1'
#
loop_
_entity.id
_entity.type
_entity.pdbx_description
1 polymer ?
#
loop_
_entity_poly.entity_id
_entity_poly.type
_entity_poly.pdbx_seq_one_letter_code
_entity_poly.pdbx_strand_id
1 'polypeptide(L)'
;MWKFTAEYEDWNGNPKKRELLFNLTMAEMMALQNSVKGGIETYYQRILDEQDNVALYQRFEDLVKLSYGVKSDDGERFIKNDEVYNNFKESAAYDVFMQYLLTTEDGASKFISGIMPAKVKAKLNTPEGKKLAAEHGLDTSSLT
;
A
#
# COMPACT_ATOMS: atom_id res chain seq x y z
N MET A 1 1.95 -10.24 0.45
CA MET A 1 1.12 -9.85 -0.71
C MET A 1 -0.32 -9.69 -0.25
N TRP A 2 -0.83 -8.48 -0.39
CA TRP A 2 -2.22 -8.14 -0.17
C TRP A 2 -2.99 -8.16 -1.49
N LYS A 3 -4.30 -8.37 -1.39
CA LYS A 3 -5.18 -8.48 -2.54
C LYS A 3 -6.38 -7.57 -2.35
N PHE A 4 -6.79 -6.92 -3.41
CA PHE A 4 -8.06 -6.19 -3.49
C PHE A 4 -8.85 -6.69 -4.69
N THR A 5 -10.15 -6.88 -4.53
CA THR A 5 -11.03 -7.28 -5.62
C THR A 5 -11.80 -6.05 -6.08
N ALA A 6 -11.45 -5.54 -7.26
CA ALA A 6 -12.14 -4.42 -7.88
C ALA A 6 -13.29 -4.93 -8.75
N GLU A 7 -14.49 -4.43 -8.49
CA GLU A 7 -15.67 -4.61 -9.34
C GLU A 7 -15.98 -3.27 -10.00
N TYR A 8 -16.04 -3.23 -11.33
CA TYR A 8 -16.15 -1.99 -12.12
C TYR A 8 -16.77 -2.26 -13.49
N GLU A 9 -17.23 -1.20 -14.15
CA GLU A 9 -17.63 -1.23 -15.55
C GLU A 9 -16.44 -0.80 -16.43
N ASP A 10 -16.13 -1.55 -17.49
CA ASP A 10 -15.09 -1.14 -18.44
C ASP A 10 -15.59 -0.03 -19.37
N TRP A 11 -14.67 0.53 -20.17
CA TRP A 11 -14.99 1.62 -21.11
C TRP A 11 -16.00 1.25 -22.21
N ASN A 12 -16.35 -0.04 -22.35
CA ASN A 12 -17.37 -0.54 -23.26
C ASN A 12 -18.69 -0.88 -22.55
N GLY A 13 -18.83 -0.55 -21.27
CA GLY A 13 -20.04 -0.80 -20.50
C GLY A 13 -20.16 -2.22 -19.93
N ASN A 14 -19.10 -3.02 -19.98
CA ASN A 14 -19.17 -4.41 -19.51
C ASN A 14 -18.77 -4.52 -18.04
N PRO A 15 -19.50 -5.28 -17.21
CA PRO A 15 -19.10 -5.55 -15.84
C PRO A 15 -17.81 -6.39 -15.84
N LYS A 16 -16.85 -5.95 -15.05
CA LYS A 16 -15.56 -6.61 -14.82
C LYS A 16 -15.34 -6.83 -13.33
N LYS A 17 -14.57 -7.88 -13.06
CA LYS A 17 -14.03 -8.20 -11.75
C LYS A 17 -12.54 -8.47 -11.92
N ARG A 18 -11.69 -7.76 -11.19
CA ARG A 18 -10.22 -7.89 -11.28
C ARG A 18 -9.61 -8.00 -9.89
N GLU A 19 -8.76 -9.00 -9.69
CA GLU A 19 -7.87 -9.05 -8.53
C GLU A 19 -6.67 -8.11 -8.76
N LEU A 20 -6.49 -7.16 -7.85
CA LEU A 20 -5.33 -6.28 -7.78
C LEU A 20 -4.38 -6.83 -6.71
N LEU A 21 -3.11 -6.98 -7.06
CA LEU A 21 -2.09 -7.54 -6.18
C LEU A 21 -1.11 -6.47 -5.76
N PHE A 22 -0.81 -6.43 -4.46
CA PHE A 22 0.11 -5.46 -3.89
C PHE A 22 1.10 -6.12 -2.95
N ASN A 23 2.38 -5.77 -3.06
CA ASN A 23 3.42 -6.36 -2.23
C ASN A 23 4.66 -5.47 -2.16
N LEU A 24 5.15 -5.24 -0.94
CA LEU A 24 6.51 -4.78 -0.69
C LEU A 24 7.35 -5.95 -0.18
N THR A 25 8.54 -6.10 -0.73
CA THR A 25 9.53 -7.07 -0.26
C THR A 25 10.28 -6.51 0.95
N MET A 26 10.93 -7.39 1.71
CA MET A 26 11.82 -6.97 2.80
C MET A 26 12.93 -6.03 2.31
N ALA A 27 13.50 -6.33 1.13
CA ALA A 27 14.58 -5.52 0.55
C ALA A 27 14.10 -4.11 0.19
N GLU A 28 12.92 -3.99 -0.42
CA GLU A 28 12.32 -2.68 -0.74
C GLU A 28 11.99 -1.89 0.52
N MET A 29 11.44 -2.54 1.54
CA MET A 29 11.19 -1.90 2.85
C MET A 29 12.49 -1.38 3.48
N MET A 30 13.58 -2.17 3.43
CA MET A 30 14.88 -1.74 3.94
C MET A 30 15.48 -0.60 3.12
N ALA A 31 15.34 -0.63 1.80
CA ALA A 31 15.79 0.46 0.94
C ALA A 31 15.05 1.77 1.26
N LEU A 32 13.73 1.68 1.41
CA LEU A 32 12.87 2.83 1.76
C LEU A 32 13.14 3.37 3.17
N GLN A 33 13.36 2.49 4.14
CA GLN A 33 13.75 2.87 5.50
C GLN A 33 15.01 3.76 5.50
N ASN A 34 15.96 3.46 4.62
CA ASN A 34 17.21 4.21 4.52
C ASN A 34 17.09 5.47 3.65
N SER A 35 16.12 5.54 2.74
CA SER A 35 15.91 6.70 1.87
C SER A 35 15.00 7.76 2.48
N VAL A 36 14.14 7.40 3.44
CA VAL A 36 13.17 8.33 4.06
C VAL A 36 13.64 8.78 5.43
N LYS A 37 13.72 10.11 5.63
CA LYS A 37 14.07 10.71 6.92
C LYS A 37 13.00 10.42 7.98
N GLY A 38 13.39 9.66 9.00
CA GLY A 38 12.50 9.14 10.06
C GLY A 38 12.07 7.69 9.84
N GLY A 39 12.47 7.06 8.72
CA GLY A 39 12.09 5.69 8.40
C GLY A 39 10.72 5.59 7.71
N ILE A 40 10.41 4.38 7.27
CA ILE A 40 9.20 4.04 6.51
C ILE A 40 7.94 4.07 7.36
N GLU A 41 8.06 3.82 8.66
CA GLU A 41 6.94 3.86 9.60
C GLU A 41 6.46 5.31 9.79
N THR A 42 7.39 6.24 10.02
CA THR A 42 7.07 7.68 10.04
C THR A 42 6.54 8.16 8.70
N TYR A 43 7.02 7.60 7.58
CA TYR A 43 6.46 7.90 6.26
C TYR A 43 4.97 7.52 6.19
N TYR A 44 4.60 6.30 6.60
CA TYR A 44 3.21 5.84 6.56
C TYR A 44 2.32 6.59 7.53
N GLN A 45 2.80 6.90 8.74
CA GLN A 45 2.04 7.70 9.70
C GLN A 45 1.73 9.10 9.14
N ARG A 46 2.71 9.73 8.47
CA ARG A 46 2.46 11.01 7.79
C ARG A 46 1.39 10.91 6.71
N ILE A 47 1.24 9.76 6.03
CA ILE A 47 0.16 9.56 5.06
C ILE A 47 -1.18 9.48 5.78
N LEU A 48 -1.26 8.72 6.88
CA LEU A 48 -2.50 8.57 7.66
C LEU A 48 -2.95 9.87 8.32
N ASP A 49 -1.99 10.71 8.74
CA ASP A 49 -2.25 11.98 9.41
C ASP A 49 -2.41 13.17 8.44
N GLU A 50 -2.21 12.94 7.13
CA GLU A 50 -2.28 13.99 6.12
C GLU A 50 -3.71 14.51 5.96
N GLN A 51 -3.88 15.82 6.12
CA GLN A 51 -5.17 16.49 6.00
C GLN A 51 -5.32 17.24 4.67
N ASP A 52 -4.21 17.43 3.94
CA ASP A 52 -4.26 17.95 2.57
C ASP A 52 -4.63 16.81 1.61
N ASN A 53 -5.87 16.84 1.12
CA ASN A 53 -6.38 15.84 0.18
C ASN A 53 -5.53 15.70 -1.10
N VAL A 54 -4.87 16.76 -1.57
CA VAL A 54 -4.01 16.71 -2.76
C VAL A 54 -2.71 15.99 -2.43
N ALA A 55 -2.08 16.35 -1.31
CA ALA A 55 -0.87 15.67 -0.85
C ALA A 55 -1.16 14.19 -0.53
N LEU A 56 -2.27 13.90 0.15
CA LEU A 56 -2.70 12.55 0.48
C LEU A 56 -2.91 11.69 -0.77
N TYR A 57 -3.57 12.23 -1.80
CA TYR A 57 -3.74 11.55 -3.07
C TYR A 57 -2.40 11.18 -3.71
N GLN A 58 -1.46 12.13 -3.78
CA GLN A 58 -0.12 11.90 -4.35
C GLN A 58 0.65 10.84 -3.55
N ARG A 59 0.54 10.86 -2.21
CA ARG A 59 1.17 9.86 -1.35
C ARG A 59 0.60 8.46 -1.56
N PHE A 60 -0.71 8.35 -1.73
CA PHE A 60 -1.31 7.07 -2.10
C PHE A 60 -0.85 6.64 -3.47
N GLU A 61 -0.86 7.51 -4.47
CA GLU A 61 -0.38 7.19 -5.82
C GLU A 61 1.05 6.61 -5.80
N ASP A 62 1.98 7.26 -5.08
CA ASP A 62 3.35 6.79 -4.89
C ASP A 62 3.39 5.38 -4.27
N LEU A 63 2.61 5.15 -3.22
CA LEU A 63 2.58 3.88 -2.51
C LEU A 63 1.94 2.76 -3.34
N VAL A 64 0.88 3.09 -4.07
CA VAL A 64 0.23 2.19 -5.04
C VAL A 64 1.24 1.81 -6.12
N LYS A 65 1.96 2.77 -6.71
CA LYS A 65 3.00 2.49 -7.71
C LYS A 65 4.10 1.58 -7.19
N LEU A 66 4.57 1.83 -5.98
CA LEU A 66 5.65 1.07 -5.36
C LEU A 66 5.27 -0.39 -5.03
N SER A 67 3.99 -0.62 -4.72
CA SER A 67 3.50 -1.91 -4.24
C SER A 67 2.73 -2.72 -5.27
N TYR A 68 2.13 -2.10 -6.29
CA TYR A 68 1.36 -2.79 -7.32
C TYR A 68 2.24 -3.63 -8.23
N GLY A 69 1.77 -4.82 -8.58
CA GLY A 69 2.45 -5.68 -9.54
C GLY A 69 1.61 -6.86 -9.99
N VAL A 70 2.15 -7.61 -10.94
CA VAL A 70 1.56 -8.87 -11.44
C VAL A 70 2.48 -10.03 -11.16
N LYS A 71 1.92 -11.22 -10.97
CA LYS A 71 2.72 -12.45 -10.85
C LYS A 71 3.16 -12.90 -12.24
N SER A 72 4.38 -13.40 -12.35
CA SER A 72 4.76 -14.21 -13.51
C SER A 72 3.99 -15.54 -13.50
N ASP A 73 3.85 -16.15 -14.68
CA ASP A 73 3.13 -17.42 -14.85
C ASP A 73 3.75 -18.57 -14.04
N ASP A 74 5.08 -18.56 -13.87
CA ASP A 74 5.83 -19.50 -13.03
C ASP A 74 5.76 -19.19 -11.52
N GLY A 75 5.20 -18.02 -11.15
CA GLY A 75 5.08 -17.58 -9.76
C GLY A 75 6.37 -17.11 -9.10
N GLU A 76 7.52 -17.17 -9.78
CA GLU A 76 8.84 -16.80 -9.23
C GLU A 76 9.00 -15.28 -9.06
N ARG A 77 8.27 -14.49 -9.84
CA ARG A 77 8.42 -13.04 -9.88
C ARG A 77 7.12 -12.33 -9.50
N PHE A 78 7.29 -11.27 -8.74
CA PHE A 78 6.29 -10.21 -8.59
C PHE A 78 6.76 -9.01 -9.41
N ILE A 79 6.26 -8.92 -10.64
CA ILE A 79 6.71 -7.97 -11.64
C ILE A 79 6.12 -6.61 -11.33
N LYS A 80 7.01 -5.67 -11.03
CA LYS A 80 6.72 -4.25 -10.80
C LYS A 80 7.55 -3.41 -11.74
N ASN A 81 6.90 -2.73 -12.67
CA ASN A 81 7.53 -1.82 -13.62
C ASN A 81 6.51 -0.78 -14.10
N ASP A 82 6.98 0.22 -14.84
CA ASP A 82 6.13 1.32 -15.30
C ASP A 82 5.01 0.85 -16.25
N GLU A 83 5.26 -0.13 -17.11
CA GLU A 83 4.24 -0.65 -18.03
C GLU A 83 3.08 -1.31 -17.27
N VAL A 84 3.39 -2.21 -16.33
CA VAL A 84 2.41 -2.88 -15.47
C VAL A 84 1.62 -1.84 -14.67
N TYR A 85 2.29 -0.84 -14.12
CA TYR A 85 1.63 0.20 -13.34
C TYR A 85 0.76 1.11 -14.21
N ASN A 86 1.24 1.58 -15.36
CA ASN A 86 0.49 2.46 -16.25
C ASN A 86 -0.77 1.77 -16.79
N ASN A 87 -0.66 0.50 -17.20
CA ASN A 87 -1.81 -0.32 -17.60
C ASN A 87 -2.88 -0.43 -16.50
N PHE A 88 -2.46 -0.44 -15.23
CA PHE A 88 -3.36 -0.40 -14.10
C PHE A 88 -3.94 1.00 -13.89
N LYS A 89 -3.08 2.03 -13.81
CA LYS A 89 -3.45 3.44 -13.57
C LYS A 89 -4.46 3.97 -14.60
N GLU A 90 -4.37 3.52 -15.84
CA GLU A 90 -5.26 3.91 -16.93
C GLU A 90 -6.58 3.09 -16.99
N SER A 91 -6.85 2.25 -15.98
CA SER A 91 -8.05 1.40 -15.92
C SER A 91 -9.07 1.89 -14.89
N ALA A 92 -10.36 1.66 -15.14
CA ALA A 92 -11.42 1.94 -14.15
C ALA A 92 -11.25 1.16 -12.82
N ALA A 93 -10.47 0.07 -12.81
CA ALA A 93 -10.10 -0.62 -11.57
C ALA A 93 -9.22 0.25 -10.64
N TYR A 94 -8.41 1.15 -11.20
CA TYR A 94 -7.60 2.10 -10.44
C TYR A 94 -8.48 3.13 -9.75
N ASP A 95 -9.50 3.66 -10.43
CA ASP A 95 -10.44 4.61 -9.85
C ASP A 95 -11.19 4.01 -8.65
N VAL A 96 -11.69 2.78 -8.80
CA VAL A 96 -12.32 2.03 -7.70
C VAL A 96 -11.35 1.85 -6.53
N PHE A 97 -10.09 1.54 -6.82
CA PHE A 97 -9.10 1.33 -5.78
C PHE A 97 -8.70 2.64 -5.07
N MET A 98 -8.49 3.73 -5.79
CA MET A 98 -8.18 5.03 -5.20
C MET A 98 -9.36 5.57 -4.39
N GLN A 99 -10.59 5.39 -4.86
CA GLN A 99 -11.78 5.71 -4.07
C GLN A 99 -11.81 4.89 -2.78
N TYR A 100 -11.55 3.58 -2.84
CA TYR A 100 -11.45 2.74 -1.65
C TYR A 100 -10.45 3.31 -0.63
N LEU A 101 -9.27 3.76 -1.06
CA LEU A 101 -8.27 4.35 -0.16
C LEU A 101 -8.72 5.67 0.48
N LEU A 102 -9.41 6.52 -0.28
CA LEU A 102 -9.74 7.89 0.14
C LEU A 102 -11.03 7.98 0.96
N THR A 103 -12.01 7.09 0.73
CA THR A 103 -13.37 7.26 1.26
C THR A 103 -13.81 6.14 2.19
N THR A 104 -13.06 5.04 2.28
CA THR A 104 -13.41 3.93 3.17
C THR A 104 -12.71 4.12 4.51
N GLU A 105 -13.47 4.07 5.61
CA GLU A 105 -13.01 4.32 6.98
C GLU A 105 -11.69 3.60 7.34
N ASP A 106 -11.52 2.36 6.89
CA ASP A 106 -10.32 1.55 7.14
C ASP A 106 -9.54 1.18 5.86
N GLY A 107 -9.82 1.84 4.74
CA GLY A 107 -9.25 1.50 3.44
C GLY A 107 -7.72 1.68 3.40
N ALA A 108 -7.27 2.87 3.78
CA ALA A 108 -5.85 3.22 3.81
C ALA A 108 -5.05 2.34 4.80
N SER A 109 -5.56 2.15 6.02
CA SER A 109 -4.88 1.37 7.06
C SER A 109 -4.78 -0.12 6.68
N LYS A 110 -5.83 -0.71 6.09
CA LYS A 110 -5.81 -2.07 5.55
C LYS A 110 -4.82 -2.23 4.40
N PHE A 111 -4.77 -1.26 3.49
CA PHE A 111 -3.83 -1.29 2.37
C PHE A 111 -2.38 -1.24 2.86
N ILE A 112 -2.02 -0.21 3.64
CA ILE A 112 -0.67 -0.03 4.20
C ILE A 112 -0.25 -1.26 5.02
N SER A 113 -1.11 -1.74 5.91
CA SER A 113 -0.85 -2.94 6.71
C SER A 113 -0.73 -4.19 5.84
N GLY A 114 -1.50 -4.27 4.77
CA GLY A 114 -1.55 -5.40 3.84
C GLY A 114 -0.25 -5.57 3.06
N ILE A 115 0.27 -4.49 2.49
CA ILE A 115 1.44 -4.52 1.59
C ILE A 115 2.76 -4.77 2.30
N MET A 116 2.83 -4.54 3.61
CA MET A 116 4.03 -4.78 4.41
C MET A 116 4.36 -6.28 4.53
N PRO A 117 5.65 -6.66 4.58
CA PRO A 117 6.07 -8.02 4.87
C PRO A 117 5.63 -8.46 6.28
N ALA A 118 5.19 -9.71 6.43
CA ALA A 118 4.73 -10.26 7.71
C ALA A 118 5.78 -10.16 8.84
N LYS A 119 7.08 -10.29 8.52
CA LYS A 119 8.17 -10.13 9.49
C LYS A 119 8.32 -8.70 10.03
N VAL A 120 7.95 -7.69 9.25
CA VAL A 120 7.92 -6.29 9.70
C VAL A 120 6.74 -6.09 10.65
N LYS A 121 5.55 -6.59 10.29
CA LYS A 121 4.35 -6.57 11.15
C LYS A 121 4.63 -7.22 12.51
N ALA A 122 5.32 -8.37 12.52
CA ALA A 122 5.66 -9.08 13.74
C ALA A 122 6.64 -8.30 14.65
N LYS A 123 7.59 -7.55 14.07
CA LYS A 123 8.51 -6.70 14.84
C LYS A 123 7.80 -5.52 15.48
N LEU A 124 6.89 -4.86 14.76
CA LEU A 124 6.06 -3.77 15.29
C LEU A 124 5.20 -4.18 16.50
N ASN A 125 4.81 -5.46 16.57
CA ASN A 125 3.98 -5.98 17.65
C ASN A 125 4.76 -6.39 18.91
N THR A 126 6.10 -6.40 18.90
CA THR A 126 6.89 -6.72 20.12
C THR A 126 6.97 -5.51 21.06
N PRO A 127 7.28 -5.69 22.36
CA PRO A 127 7.50 -4.57 23.27
C PRO A 127 8.57 -3.59 22.77
N GLU A 128 9.65 -4.07 22.16
CA GLU A 128 10.68 -3.21 21.56
C GLU A 128 10.17 -2.50 20.30
N GLY A 129 9.38 -3.16 19.46
CA GLY A 129 8.75 -2.53 18.29
C GLY A 129 7.69 -1.51 18.66
N LYS A 130 6.88 -1.78 19.69
CA LYS A 130 5.92 -0.83 20.27
C LYS A 130 6.62 0.35 20.93
N LYS A 131 7.77 0.12 21.55
CA LYS A 131 8.60 1.18 22.14
C LYS A 131 9.25 2.05 21.07
N LEU A 132 9.79 1.46 20.01
CA LEU A 132 10.29 2.16 18.83
C LEU A 132 9.17 2.96 18.14
N ALA A 133 7.99 2.36 18.02
CA ALA A 133 6.78 3.00 17.50
C ALA A 133 6.35 4.20 18.36
N ALA A 134 6.34 4.05 19.69
CA ALA A 134 6.02 5.12 20.64
C ALA A 134 7.07 6.24 20.65
N GLU A 135 8.37 5.91 20.55
CA GLU A 135 9.47 6.88 20.45
C GLU A 135 9.41 7.72 19.16
N HIS A 136 8.75 7.20 18.12
CA HIS A 136 8.49 7.90 16.85
C HIS A 136 7.04 8.39 16.68
N GLY A 137 6.23 8.36 17.74
CA GLY A 137 4.90 8.98 17.78
C GLY A 137 3.79 8.20 17.05
N LEU A 138 3.95 6.89 16.86
CA LEU A 138 2.96 6.03 16.22
C LEU A 138 1.86 5.61 17.21
N ASP A 139 0.60 5.67 16.79
CA ASP A 139 -0.51 5.15 17.58
C ASP A 139 -0.54 3.62 17.57
N THR A 140 -0.11 3.03 18.68
CA THR A 140 -0.05 1.58 18.87
C THR A 140 -1.42 0.92 19.09
N SER A 141 -2.51 1.70 19.13
CA SER A 141 -3.87 1.22 19.41
C SER A 141 -4.46 0.33 18.31
N SER A 142 -3.91 0.39 17.08
CA SER A 142 -4.32 -0.43 15.94
C SER A 142 -3.54 -1.74 15.78
N LEU A 143 -2.55 -1.99 16.66
CA LEU A 143 -1.65 -3.15 16.64
C LEU A 143 -2.07 -4.30 17.58
N THR A 144 -3.31 -4.27 18.07
CA THR A 144 -3.92 -5.34 18.90
C THR A 144 -4.68 -6.36 18.09
#